data_AF-A0A350C4F5-F1
#
_entry.id   AF-A0A350C4F5-F1
#
_cell.length_a   1.000
_cell.length_b   1.000
_cell.length_c   1.000
_cell.angle_alpha   90.00
_cell.angle_beta   90.00
_cell.angle_gamma   90.00
#
_symmetry.space_group_name_H-M   'P 1'
#
loop_
_entity.id
_entity.type
_entity.pdbx_description
1 polymer ?
#
loop_
_entity_poly.entity_id
_entity_poly.type
_entity_poly.pdbx_seq_one_letter_code
_entity_poly.pdbx_strand_id
1 'polypeptide(L)' 'MNVSHMLTNRVQSMEESATLKMSAKARELKTKFDDVISLSLGEPDFDTPDNIKAAAIKAIKEGQTKYTAVDGTPAL' A
#
# COMPACT_ATOMS: atom_id res chain seq x y z
N MET A 1 2.29 -32.59 -7.09
CA MET A 1 3.37 -32.15 -6.17
C MET A 1 2.72 -31.29 -5.09
N ASN A 2 2.72 -31.75 -3.84
CA ASN A 2 2.06 -31.07 -2.73
C ASN A 2 2.95 -29.92 -2.25
N VAL A 3 2.50 -28.67 -2.40
CA VAL A 3 3.30 -27.44 -2.18
C VAL A 3 3.49 -27.12 -0.67
N SER A 4 2.92 -27.96 0.21
CA SER A 4 2.79 -27.73 1.65
C SER A 4 4.11 -27.65 2.44
N HIS A 5 5.26 -27.96 1.84
CA HIS A 5 6.57 -27.99 2.51
C HIS A 5 7.60 -26.98 2.00
N MET A 6 7.24 -26.02 1.13
CA MET A 6 8.20 -25.02 0.63
C MET A 6 8.33 -23.76 1.50
N LEU A 7 7.48 -23.57 2.51
CA LEU A 7 7.46 -22.38 3.36
C LEU A 7 7.98 -22.71 4.76
N THR A 8 8.64 -21.73 5.39
CA THR A 8 9.14 -21.88 6.76
C THR A 8 8.00 -21.88 7.79
N ASN A 9 8.20 -22.55 8.92
CA ASN A 9 7.23 -22.62 10.01
C ASN A 9 6.77 -21.23 10.48
N ARG A 10 7.65 -20.22 10.44
CA ARG A 10 7.33 -18.84 10.82
C ARG A 10 6.24 -18.23 9.95
N VAL A 11 6.26 -18.50 8.65
CA VAL A 11 5.23 -18.02 7.72
C VAL A 11 3.94 -18.82 7.92
N GLN A 12 4.05 -20.13 8.13
CA GLN A 12 2.89 -20.99 8.36
C GLN A 12 2.15 -20.67 9.68
N SER A 13 2.84 -20.12 10.68
CA SER A 13 2.24 -19.70 11.94
C SER A 13 1.64 -18.29 11.93
N MET A 14 1.72 -17.55 10.82
CA MET A 14 1.13 -16.22 10.72
C MET A 14 -0.35 -16.32 10.37
N GLU A 15 -1.20 -15.64 11.15
CA GLU A 15 -2.62 -15.53 10.82
C GLU A 15 -2.86 -14.54 9.68
N GLU A 16 -3.91 -14.77 8.91
CA GLU A 16 -4.34 -13.83 7.88
C GLU A 16 -4.86 -12.54 8.50
N SER A 17 -4.44 -11.39 7.96
CA SER A 17 -4.85 -10.09 8.47
C SER A 17 -6.36 -9.86 8.36
N ALA A 18 -7.02 -9.69 9.51
CA ALA A 18 -8.42 -9.34 9.59
C ALA A 18 -8.73 -7.98 8.94
N THR A 19 -7.81 -7.01 9.02
CA THR A 19 -7.99 -5.67 8.43
C THR A 19 -7.95 -5.71 6.90
N LEU A 20 -7.09 -6.55 6.32
CA LEU A 20 -7.06 -6.77 4.86
C LEU A 20 -8.34 -7.44 4.37
N LYS A 21 -8.84 -8.46 5.09
CA LYS A 21 -10.12 -9.12 4.76
C LYS A 21 -11.28 -8.15 4.75
N MET A 22 -11.40 -7.30 5.77
CA MET A 22 -12.47 -6.30 5.84
C MET A 22 -12.35 -5.22 4.76
N SER A 23 -11.13 -4.74 4.49
CA SER A 23 -10.88 -3.75 3.44
C SER A 23 -11.25 -4.29 2.05
N ALA A 24 -10.91 -5.55 1.76
CA ALA A 24 -11.30 -6.21 0.52
C ALA A 24 -12.83 -6.35 0.40
N LYS A 25 -13.50 -6.73 1.50
CA LYS A 25 -14.97 -6.86 1.51
C LYS A 25 -15.67 -5.51 1.31
N ALA A 26 -15.17 -4.45 1.94
CA ALA A 26 -15.71 -3.11 1.76
C ALA A 26 -15.56 -2.61 0.31
N ARG A 27 -14.42 -2.89 -0.35
CA ARG A 27 -14.21 -2.59 -1.78
C ARG A 27 -15.17 -3.39 -2.68
N GLU A 28 -15.39 -4.67 -2.39
CA GLU A 28 -16.35 -5.51 -3.14
C GLU A 28 -17.80 -5.02 -2.98
N LEU A 29 -18.19 -4.55 -1.80
CA LEU A 29 -19.53 -4.03 -1.57
C LEU A 29 -19.75 -2.68 -2.24
N LYS A 30 -18.74 -1.79 -2.23
CA LYS A 30 -18.79 -0.50 -2.94
C LYS A 30 -19.03 -0.63 -4.45
N THR A 31 -18.66 -1.75 -5.09
CA THR A 31 -18.94 -1.96 -6.51
C THR A 31 -20.32 -2.54 -6.79
N LYS A 32 -21.00 -3.07 -5.76
CA LYS A 32 -22.30 -3.74 -5.87
C LYS A 32 -23.47 -2.91 -5.35
N PHE A 33 -23.20 -1.97 -4.44
CA PHE A 33 -24.20 -1.16 -3.77
C PHE A 33 -23.76 0.29 -3.74
N ASP A 34 -24.70 1.20 -4.00
CA ASP A 34 -24.42 2.64 -4.11
C ASP A 34 -24.16 3.31 -2.74
N ASP A 35 -24.61 2.71 -1.64
CA ASP A 35 -24.54 3.29 -0.29
C ASP A 35 -23.72 2.41 0.67
N VAL A 36 -22.39 2.48 0.55
CA VAL A 36 -21.44 1.76 1.41
C VAL A 36 -20.45 2.72 2.05
N ILE A 37 -20.65 2.99 3.34
CA ILE A 37 -19.74 3.78 4.16
C ILE A 37 -18.66 2.86 4.74
N SER A 38 -17.40 3.05 4.33
CA SER A 38 -16.26 2.30 4.86
C SER A 38 -15.54 3.11 5.92
N LEU A 39 -15.67 2.70 7.19
CA LEU A 39 -14.98 3.28 8.35
C LEU A 39 -13.74 2.47 8.76
N SER A 40 -13.29 1.58 7.88
CA SER A 40 -12.23 0.60 8.14
C SER A 40 -10.88 0.97 7.52
N LEU A 41 -10.84 2.00 6.67
CA LEU A 41 -9.62 2.45 5.99
C LEU A 41 -8.89 3.48 6.85
N GLY A 42 -7.58 3.28 7.02
CA GLY A 42 -6.71 4.16 7.79
C GLY A 42 -5.93 5.19 6.97
N GLU A 43 -6.19 5.26 5.66
CA GLU A 43 -5.59 6.30 4.79
C GLU A 43 -6.50 7.54 4.74
N PRO A 44 -5.94 8.76 4.72
CA PRO A 44 -6.73 9.97 4.54
C PRO A 44 -7.51 9.96 3.21
N ASP A 45 -8.66 10.63 3.20
CA ASP A 45 -9.53 10.81 2.03
C ASP A 45 -9.06 11.93 1.08
N PHE A 46 -8.03 12.68 1.45
CA PHE A 46 -7.44 13.74 0.65
C PHE A 46 -6.41 13.19 -0.35
N ASP A 47 -6.41 13.74 -1.55
CA ASP A 47 -5.36 13.50 -2.53
C ASP A 47 -4.03 14.14 -2.06
N THR A 48 -2.92 13.67 -2.63
CA THR A 48 -1.59 14.25 -2.38
C THR A 48 -1.57 15.72 -2.82
N PRO A 49 -1.08 16.65 -1.97
CA PRO A 49 -0.95 18.07 -2.32
C PRO A 49 -0.16 18.33 -3.62
N ASP A 50 -0.58 19.33 -4.40
CA ASP A 50 -0.02 19.62 -5.73
C ASP A 50 1.47 19.97 -5.70
N ASN A 51 1.94 20.63 -4.65
CA ASN A 51 3.36 20.95 -4.48
C ASN A 51 4.21 19.68 -4.35
N ILE A 52 3.69 18.64 -3.71
CA ILE A 52 4.37 17.34 -3.56
C ILE A 52 4.37 16.61 -4.91
N LYS A 53 3.24 16.58 -5.62
CA LYS A 53 3.15 16.02 -6.98
C LYS A 53 4.14 16.70 -7.94
N ALA A 54 4.23 18.03 -7.90
CA ALA A 54 5.15 18.80 -8.72
C ALA A 54 6.62 18.49 -8.41
N ALA A 55 6.97 18.37 -7.13
CA ALA A 55 8.32 17.98 -6.71
C ALA A 55 8.70 16.56 -7.19
N ALA A 56 7.78 15.61 -7.09
CA ALA A 56 7.98 14.25 -7.59
C ALA A 56 8.17 14.21 -9.12
N ILE A 57 7.34 14.95 -9.87
CA ILE A 57 7.48 15.10 -11.32
C ILE A 57 8.84 15.69 -11.70
N LYS A 58 9.29 16.72 -10.95
CA LYS A 58 10.61 17.34 -11.16
C LYS A 58 11.73 16.33 -10.93
N ALA A 59 11.70 15.58 -9.82
CA ALA A 59 12.70 14.55 -9.52
C ALA A 59 12.80 13.48 -10.62
N ILE A 60 11.66 13.06 -11.17
CA ILE A 60 11.61 12.14 -12.32
C ILE A 60 12.31 12.76 -13.55
N LYS A 61 11.99 14.02 -13.88
CA LYS A 61 12.59 14.73 -15.03
C LYS A 61 14.09 14.96 -14.88
N GLU A 62 14.57 15.14 -13.65
CA GLU A 62 15.98 15.30 -13.32
C GLU A 62 16.74 13.96 -13.23
N GLY A 63 16.05 12.83 -13.41
CA GLY A 63 16.67 11.51 -13.44
C GLY A 63 17.02 10.94 -12.06
N GLN A 64 16.40 11.43 -10.97
CA GLN A 64 16.58 10.93 -9.60
C GLN A 64 15.98 9.52 -9.43
N THR A 65 16.63 8.52 -10.02
CA THR A 65 16.08 7.15 -10.24
C THR A 65 17.03 6.03 -9.81
N LYS A 66 18.16 6.40 -9.20
CA LYS A 66 19.20 5.46 -8.75
C LYS A 66 19.10 5.23 -7.25
N TYR A 67 19.82 4.22 -6.78
CA TYR A 67 19.89 3.91 -5.36
C TYR A 67 20.32 5.13 -4.55
N THR A 68 19.62 5.35 -3.45
CA THR A 68 19.96 6.32 -2.40
C THR A 68 20.88 5.66 -1.38
N ALA A 69 21.35 6.41 -0.38
CA ALA A 69 21.93 5.78 0.81
C ALA A 69 20.86 4.98 1.55
N VAL A 70 21.30 4.03 2.40
CA VAL A 70 20.42 3.12 3.16
C VAL A 70 19.44 3.90 4.04
N ASP A 71 19.91 5.01 4.62
CA ASP A 71 19.11 5.83 5.55
C ASP A 71 18.29 6.92 4.83
N GLY A 72 18.36 7.00 3.49
CA GLY A 72 17.64 7.99 2.67
C GLY A 72 18.56 8.92 1.87
N THR A 73 17.96 9.89 1.17
CA THR A 73 18.74 10.96 0.50
C THR A 73 19.14 12.04 1.51
N PRO A 74 20.31 12.67 1.39
CA PRO A 74 20.73 13.73 2.32
C PRO A 74 19.79 14.95 2.44
N ALA A 75 18.90 15.15 1.45
CA ALA A 75 17.96 16.25 1.41
C ALA A 75 16.57 15.90 1.98
N LEU A 76 16.34 14.66 2.42
CA LEU A 76 15.10 14.17 3.02
C LEU A 76 15.19 14.22 4.54
#